data_AF-B2BET5-F1
#
_entry.id   AF-B2BET5-F1
#
_cell.length_a   1.000
_cell.length_b   1.000
_cell.length_c   1.000
_cell.angle_alpha   90.00
_cell.angle_beta   90.00
_cell.angle_gamma   90.00
#
_symmetry.space_group_name_H-M   'P 1'
#
loop_
_entity.id
_entity.type
_entity.pdbx_description
1 polymer ?
#
loop_
_entity_poly.entity_id
_entity_poly.type
_entity_poly.pdbx_seq_one_letter_code
_entity_poly.pdbx_strand_id
1 'polypeptide(L)'
;MKEFHLLLFNGNSIFPECILIFGLFILLITDLISDQKDTAWFYFISLTSLVLSITILLFRWREEPMISFLGNFQTNNFNEIFQFLILLCSTLCIPLSVEYIQCTEMAITEFLLFILTATLGGMFLCGANDLVTIFVALECLSLCSYLLSGYTKKDVRSNEATMKYLLMGGASSSILVYGLSWLYGLSGGEIELQEIANGLINTQMYNSPGIWIALISITVGIGFKLSLVPFHQWTPDVYEGSPTPVVAFLSVISKVAASALATRIFDIIFYLSLNEWHFVLEILAILSMVLGNFIALTQTSMKRMLAYSGIGQIGYILIGIIDGDSNNGYASMITYMLFYIFMNLGTFACIVLFGLRTGTDNIRDYAGLYKKDPFLAFSLTLCLLSLGGIPPLAGFF
;
A
#
# COMPACT_ATOMS: atom_id res chain seq x y z
N MET A 1 27.76 13.83 -21.75
CA MET A 1 27.26 15.21 -21.50
C MET A 1 25.85 15.43 -22.03
N LYS A 2 25.49 15.03 -23.27
CA LYS A 2 24.10 15.10 -23.76
C LYS A 2 23.12 14.16 -23.03
N GLU A 3 23.54 12.94 -22.69
CA GLU A 3 22.72 12.00 -21.89
C GLU A 3 22.50 12.50 -20.44
N PHE A 4 23.51 13.16 -19.86
CA PHE A 4 23.41 13.76 -18.53
C PHE A 4 22.47 14.99 -18.52
N HIS A 5 22.42 15.74 -19.62
CA HIS A 5 21.47 16.84 -19.81
C HIS A 5 20.02 16.35 -20.03
N LEU A 6 19.84 15.20 -20.69
CA LEU A 6 18.54 14.54 -20.86
C LEU A 6 17.98 14.01 -19.53
N LEU A 7 18.84 13.48 -18.67
CA LEU A 7 18.51 13.10 -17.29
C LEU A 7 18.07 14.27 -16.41
N LEU A 8 18.67 15.46 -16.58
CA LEU A 8 18.29 16.65 -15.82
C LEU A 8 16.98 17.30 -16.32
N PHE A 9 16.69 17.26 -17.62
CA PHE A 9 15.42 17.79 -18.16
C PHE A 9 14.24 16.83 -17.97
N ASN A 10 14.45 15.52 -18.05
CA ASN A 10 13.41 14.52 -17.74
C ASN A 10 13.32 14.19 -16.24
N GLY A 11 14.34 14.58 -15.45
CA GLY A 11 14.43 14.33 -14.01
C GLY A 11 13.46 15.14 -13.16
N ASN A 12 12.80 16.15 -13.73
CA ASN A 12 11.72 16.87 -13.05
C ASN A 12 10.57 15.92 -12.66
N SER A 13 10.35 14.87 -13.45
CA SER A 13 9.28 13.89 -13.24
C SER A 13 9.42 13.06 -11.95
N ILE A 14 10.65 12.87 -11.45
CA ILE A 14 10.96 12.06 -10.26
C ILE A 14 11.50 12.90 -9.10
N PHE A 15 11.24 14.21 -9.12
CA PHE A 15 11.75 15.12 -8.09
C PHE A 15 11.23 14.79 -6.67
N PRO A 16 9.93 14.44 -6.47
CA PRO A 16 9.43 13.98 -5.17
C PRO A 16 10.19 12.75 -4.63
N GLU A 17 10.48 11.78 -5.48
CA GLU A 17 11.20 10.54 -5.16
C GLU A 17 12.67 10.84 -4.83
N CYS A 18 13.33 11.72 -5.60
CA CYS A 18 14.70 12.16 -5.34
C CYS A 18 14.85 12.79 -3.95
N ILE A 19 13.85 13.51 -3.46
CA ILE A 19 13.88 14.15 -2.14
C ILE A 19 13.84 13.13 -1.03
N LEU A 20 13.02 12.09 -1.17
CA LEU A 20 12.98 10.99 -0.21
C LEU A 20 14.27 10.17 -0.24
N ILE A 21 14.85 9.93 -1.41
CA ILE A 21 16.16 9.29 -1.55
C ILE A 21 17.23 10.12 -0.83
N PHE A 22 17.22 11.45 -1.03
CA PHE A 22 18.16 12.34 -0.34
C PHE A 22 17.93 12.34 1.18
N GLY A 23 16.68 12.37 1.64
CA GLY A 23 16.30 12.25 3.04
C GLY A 23 16.78 10.94 3.67
N LEU A 24 16.66 9.82 2.95
CA LEU A 24 17.20 8.51 3.36
C LEU A 24 18.73 8.53 3.50
N PHE A 25 19.45 9.12 2.54
CA PHE A 25 20.90 9.25 2.64
C PHE A 25 21.32 10.12 3.82
N ILE A 26 20.64 11.24 4.06
CA ILE A 26 20.89 12.07 5.25
C ILE A 26 20.66 11.23 6.51
N LEU A 27 19.53 10.51 6.59
CA LEU A 27 19.20 9.68 7.75
C LEU A 27 20.31 8.66 8.03
N LEU A 28 20.77 7.93 7.01
CA LEU A 28 21.87 6.97 7.12
C LEU A 28 23.19 7.60 7.55
N ILE A 29 23.56 8.73 6.95
CA ILE A 29 24.79 9.45 7.31
C ILE A 29 24.72 9.95 8.75
N THR A 30 23.56 10.46 9.18
CA THR A 30 23.37 10.91 10.56
C THR A 30 23.42 9.76 11.56
N ASP A 31 22.92 8.57 11.21
CA ASP A 31 22.99 7.37 12.06
C ASP A 31 24.44 6.89 12.23
N LEU A 32 25.23 6.95 11.15
CA LEU A 32 26.64 6.56 11.18
C LEU A 32 27.53 7.52 12.00
N ILE A 33 27.17 8.80 12.09
CA ILE A 33 27.96 9.83 12.76
C ILE A 33 27.50 10.06 14.21
N SER A 34 26.22 9.87 14.50
CA SER A 34 25.63 10.23 15.80
C SER A 34 25.76 9.11 16.83
N ASP A 35 26.14 9.46 18.06
CA ASP A 35 26.20 8.54 19.22
C ASP A 35 24.80 8.13 19.76
N GLN A 36 23.78 8.01 18.91
CA GLN A 36 22.42 7.54 19.21
C GLN A 36 21.62 8.31 20.27
N LYS A 37 22.13 9.44 20.81
CA LYS A 37 21.48 10.18 21.92
C LYS A 37 20.29 11.05 21.51
N ASP A 38 20.26 11.54 20.27
CA ASP A 38 19.27 12.53 19.82
C ASP A 38 18.26 11.92 18.84
N THR A 39 17.37 11.08 19.36
CA THR A 39 16.38 10.34 18.57
C THR A 39 15.35 11.22 17.83
N ALA A 40 15.10 12.43 18.35
CA ALA A 40 14.16 13.39 17.76
C ALA A 40 14.59 13.88 16.36
N TRP A 41 15.90 13.96 16.10
CA TRP A 41 16.41 14.43 14.81
C TRP A 41 16.07 13.47 13.67
N PHE A 42 16.07 12.15 13.91
CA PHE A 42 15.73 11.16 12.89
C PHE A 42 14.26 11.28 12.44
N TYR A 43 13.34 11.52 13.39
CA TYR A 43 11.94 11.78 13.07
C TYR A 43 11.77 13.11 12.32
N PHE A 44 12.51 14.14 12.71
CA PHE A 44 12.46 15.43 12.02
C PHE A 44 12.95 15.34 10.57
N ILE A 45 14.08 14.65 10.31
CA ILE A 45 14.63 14.44 8.96
C ILE A 45 13.63 13.67 8.09
N SER A 46 13.08 12.58 8.61
CA SER A 46 12.11 11.77 7.86
C SER A 46 10.82 12.54 7.55
N LEU A 47 10.21 13.20 8.55
CA LEU A 47 9.00 13.99 8.35
C LEU A 47 9.21 15.18 7.40
N THR A 48 10.33 15.90 7.53
CA THR A 48 10.64 17.02 6.63
C THR A 48 10.83 16.56 5.19
N SER A 49 11.49 15.42 4.96
CA SER A 49 11.64 14.84 3.61
C SER A 49 10.29 14.49 2.97
N LEU A 50 9.38 13.91 3.75
CA LEU A 50 8.03 13.57 3.29
C LEU A 50 7.19 14.82 3.01
N VAL A 51 7.16 15.79 3.93
CA VAL A 51 6.42 17.04 3.73
C VAL A 51 6.95 17.80 2.52
N LEU A 52 8.27 17.89 2.34
CA LEU A 52 8.87 18.50 1.16
C LEU A 52 8.46 17.79 -0.13
N SER A 53 8.47 16.45 -0.15
CA SER A 53 8.01 15.68 -1.32
C SER A 53 6.54 15.94 -1.65
N ILE A 54 5.66 16.05 -0.64
CA ILE A 54 4.24 16.42 -0.81
C ILE A 54 4.12 17.81 -1.40
N THR A 55 4.85 18.80 -0.85
CA THR A 55 4.74 20.18 -1.35
C THR A 55 5.10 20.29 -2.82
N ILE A 56 6.13 19.56 -3.26
CA ILE A 56 6.57 19.56 -4.65
C ILE A 56 5.57 18.87 -5.56
N LEU A 57 4.99 17.74 -5.10
CA LEU A 57 3.93 17.07 -5.84
C LEU A 57 2.74 18.03 -6.06
N LEU A 58 2.34 18.78 -5.03
CA LEU A 58 1.27 19.78 -5.14
C LEU A 58 1.61 20.94 -6.10
N PHE A 59 2.87 21.35 -6.19
CA PHE A 59 3.30 22.35 -7.18
C PHE A 59 3.25 21.81 -8.61
N ARG A 60 3.52 20.52 -8.79
CA ARG A 60 3.53 19.84 -10.10
C ARG A 60 2.14 19.50 -10.64
N TRP A 61 1.12 19.48 -9.80
CA TRP A 61 -0.26 19.16 -10.18
C TRP A 61 -0.83 19.90 -11.40
N ARG A 62 -0.27 21.07 -11.75
CA ARG A 62 -0.71 21.88 -12.91
C ARG A 62 0.08 21.62 -14.18
N GLU A 63 1.07 20.74 -14.14
CA GLU A 63 1.88 20.39 -15.31
C GLU A 63 1.12 19.40 -16.21
N GLU A 64 1.37 19.48 -17.52
CA GLU A 64 0.81 18.53 -18.48
C GLU A 64 1.40 17.13 -18.25
N PRO A 65 0.66 16.05 -18.58
CA PRO A 65 1.16 14.70 -18.41
C PRO A 65 2.43 14.49 -19.23
N MET A 66 3.46 13.95 -18.59
CA MET A 66 4.77 13.70 -19.19
C MET A 66 5.14 12.22 -19.09
N ILE A 67 5.70 11.70 -20.16
CA ILE A 67 6.32 10.38 -20.19
C ILE A 67 7.83 10.61 -20.17
N SER A 68 8.49 10.07 -19.15
CA SER A 68 9.94 10.22 -18.93
C SER A 68 10.64 8.87 -18.99
N PHE A 69 11.98 8.90 -18.97
CA PHE A 69 12.83 7.70 -18.99
C PHE A 69 12.54 6.74 -20.15
N LEU A 70 12.42 7.28 -21.37
CA LEU A 70 12.20 6.51 -22.60
C LEU A 70 10.88 5.72 -22.62
N GLY A 71 9.89 6.06 -21.80
CA GLY A 71 8.60 5.34 -21.74
C GLY A 71 8.32 4.66 -20.41
N ASN A 72 9.36 4.42 -19.61
CA ASN A 72 9.27 3.62 -18.38
C ASN A 72 8.48 4.27 -17.24
N PHE A 73 8.41 5.60 -17.20
CA PHE A 73 7.74 6.33 -16.12
C PHE A 73 6.77 7.36 -16.67
N GLN A 74 5.55 7.33 -16.15
CA GLN A 74 4.48 8.23 -16.56
C GLN A 74 4.03 9.08 -15.38
N THR A 75 3.94 10.39 -15.59
CA THR A 75 3.38 11.33 -14.61
C THR A 75 2.08 11.90 -15.16
N ASN A 76 0.97 11.49 -14.56
CA ASN A 76 -0.39 11.97 -14.83
C ASN A 76 -1.08 12.25 -13.49
N ASN A 77 -2.19 13.01 -13.53
CA ASN A 77 -2.99 13.33 -12.33
C ASN A 77 -3.39 12.07 -11.52
N PHE A 78 -3.70 10.96 -12.18
CA PHE A 78 -4.00 9.70 -11.49
C PHE A 78 -2.83 9.22 -10.64
N ASN A 79 -1.63 9.17 -11.21
CA ASN A 79 -0.42 8.70 -10.52
C ASN A 79 -0.07 9.65 -9.38
N GLU A 80 -0.19 10.96 -9.61
CA GLU A 80 0.08 11.99 -8.60
C GLU A 80 -0.88 11.90 -7.40
N ILE A 81 -2.17 11.59 -7.62
CA ILE A 81 -3.11 11.33 -6.52
C ILE A 81 -2.63 10.16 -5.67
N PHE A 82 -2.30 9.03 -6.27
CA PHE A 82 -1.89 7.84 -5.52
C PHE A 82 -0.54 8.04 -4.81
N GLN A 83 0.42 8.73 -5.45
CA GLN A 83 1.66 9.15 -4.80
C GLN A 83 1.39 10.07 -3.60
N PHE A 84 0.48 11.05 -3.74
CA PHE A 84 0.05 11.90 -2.65
C PHE A 84 -0.57 11.08 -1.50
N LEU A 85 -1.44 10.10 -1.80
CA LEU A 85 -2.02 9.23 -0.80
C LEU A 85 -0.95 8.41 -0.06
N ILE A 86 0.05 7.84 -0.76
CA ILE A 86 1.14 7.08 -0.14
C ILE A 86 1.98 7.97 0.79
N LEU A 87 2.32 9.18 0.35
CA LEU A 87 3.04 10.17 1.15
C LEU A 87 2.22 10.60 2.37
N LEU A 88 0.92 10.85 2.20
CA LEU A 88 0.00 11.16 3.30
C LEU A 88 -0.03 10.02 4.33
N CYS A 89 -0.11 8.77 3.90
CA CYS A 89 -0.12 7.63 4.82
C CYS A 89 1.16 7.57 5.65
N SER A 90 2.31 7.71 5.01
CA SER A 90 3.60 7.59 5.68
C SER A 90 3.89 8.75 6.64
N THR A 91 3.51 9.98 6.27
CA THR A 91 3.59 11.13 7.18
C THR A 91 2.73 10.93 8.42
N LEU A 92 1.55 10.32 8.30
CA LEU A 92 0.69 9.99 9.43
C LEU A 92 1.20 8.78 10.24
N CYS A 93 1.86 7.81 9.60
CA CYS A 93 2.41 6.62 10.26
C CYS A 93 3.62 6.90 11.16
N ILE A 94 4.49 7.85 10.80
CA ILE A 94 5.70 8.11 11.59
C ILE A 94 5.37 8.58 13.03
N PRO A 95 4.51 9.59 13.26
CA PRO A 95 4.12 10.00 14.62
C PRO A 95 3.52 8.86 15.45
N LEU A 96 2.73 7.98 14.81
CA LEU A 96 2.11 6.82 15.46
C LEU A 96 3.15 5.83 16.01
N SER A 97 4.34 5.81 15.43
CA SER A 97 5.41 4.88 15.82
C SER A 97 6.33 5.41 16.93
N VAL A 98 6.35 6.72 17.18
CA VAL A 98 7.36 7.37 18.04
C VAL A 98 7.35 6.80 19.45
N GLU A 99 6.20 6.87 20.13
CA GLU A 99 6.06 6.38 21.51
C GLU A 99 6.26 4.87 21.57
N TYR A 100 5.79 4.13 20.56
CA TYR A 100 5.93 2.68 20.51
C TYR A 100 7.39 2.24 20.46
N ILE A 101 8.20 2.86 19.60
CA ILE A 101 9.62 2.51 19.46
C ILE A 101 10.41 2.94 20.70
N GLN A 102 10.07 4.09 21.28
CA GLN A 102 10.69 4.53 22.54
C GLN A 102 10.42 3.55 23.69
N CYS A 103 9.18 3.09 23.86
CA CYS A 103 8.82 2.12 24.91
C CYS A 103 9.40 0.72 24.68
N THR A 104 9.67 0.35 23.43
CA THR A 104 10.21 -0.98 23.08
C THR A 104 11.74 -1.01 22.95
N GLU A 105 12.41 0.13 23.13
CA GLU A 105 13.87 0.29 23.07
C GLU A 105 14.50 -0.24 21.77
N MET A 106 13.81 -0.09 20.63
CA MET A 106 14.28 -0.57 19.33
C MET A 106 15.01 0.52 18.54
N ALA A 107 15.83 0.10 17.57
CA ALA A 107 16.61 0.99 16.72
C ALA A 107 15.70 1.79 15.76
N ILE A 108 15.42 3.04 16.12
CA ILE A 108 14.52 3.96 15.39
C ILE A 108 14.95 4.12 13.92
N THR A 109 16.26 4.14 13.66
CA THR A 109 16.80 4.36 12.32
C THR A 109 16.48 3.21 11.37
N GLU A 110 16.59 1.94 11.82
CA GLU A 110 16.17 0.77 11.04
C GLU A 110 14.69 0.86 10.62
N PHE A 111 13.83 1.27 11.55
CA PHE A 111 12.38 1.40 11.29
C PHE A 111 12.07 2.49 10.27
N LEU A 112 12.63 3.69 10.46
CA LEU A 112 12.41 4.83 9.57
C LEU A 112 13.00 4.56 8.18
N LEU A 113 14.14 3.88 8.09
CA LEU A 113 14.73 3.46 6.84
C LEU A 113 13.75 2.59 6.06
N PHE A 114 13.23 1.51 6.67
CA PHE A 114 12.30 0.62 5.98
C PHE A 114 10.98 1.27 5.61
N ILE A 115 10.45 2.18 6.44
CA ILE A 115 9.26 2.96 6.09
C ILE A 115 9.53 3.83 4.86
N LEU A 116 10.62 4.60 4.86
CA LEU A 116 10.93 5.51 3.76
C LEU A 116 11.25 4.75 2.47
N THR A 117 11.99 3.64 2.53
CA THR A 117 12.24 2.79 1.35
C THR A 117 10.97 2.13 0.83
N ALA A 118 10.08 1.68 1.72
CA ALA A 118 8.76 1.17 1.33
C ALA A 118 7.92 2.25 0.63
N THR A 119 7.93 3.49 1.14
CA THR A 119 7.20 4.60 0.52
C THR A 119 7.74 4.96 -0.85
N LEU A 120 9.06 4.95 -1.02
CA LEU A 120 9.69 5.10 -2.33
C LEU A 120 9.26 4.01 -3.30
N GLY A 121 9.28 2.74 -2.88
CA GLY A 121 8.79 1.62 -3.68
C GLY A 121 7.33 1.83 -4.10
N GLY A 122 6.48 2.26 -3.18
CA GLY A 122 5.08 2.61 -3.48
C GLY A 122 4.93 3.76 -4.48
N MET A 123 5.73 4.84 -4.35
CA MET A 123 5.68 5.98 -5.28
C MET A 123 6.11 5.60 -6.70
N PHE A 124 7.19 4.83 -6.82
CA PHE A 124 7.62 4.31 -8.12
C PHE A 124 6.58 3.37 -8.71
N LEU A 125 5.92 2.54 -7.89
CA LEU A 125 4.87 1.63 -8.36
C LEU A 125 3.69 2.37 -8.98
N CYS A 126 3.29 3.52 -8.42
CA CYS A 126 2.21 4.33 -8.98
C CYS A 126 2.56 4.93 -10.34
N GLY A 127 3.82 5.30 -10.58
CA GLY A 127 4.28 5.90 -11.83
C GLY A 127 4.80 4.90 -12.87
N ALA A 128 5.11 3.68 -12.48
CA ALA A 128 5.67 2.61 -13.32
C ALA A 128 4.81 2.31 -14.55
N ASN A 129 5.41 2.36 -15.74
CA ASN A 129 4.74 2.11 -17.02
C ASN A 129 5.28 0.88 -17.77
N ASP A 130 6.29 0.20 -17.24
CA ASP A 130 6.88 -1.01 -17.81
C ASP A 130 6.84 -2.17 -16.80
N LEU A 131 6.77 -3.41 -17.31
CA LEU A 131 6.66 -4.62 -16.47
C LEU A 131 7.80 -4.76 -15.47
N VAL A 132 9.01 -4.30 -15.82
CA VAL A 132 10.21 -4.44 -14.98
C VAL A 132 10.14 -3.45 -13.82
N THR A 133 9.86 -2.16 -14.07
CA THR A 133 9.72 -1.20 -12.96
C THR A 133 8.56 -1.54 -12.04
N ILE A 134 7.44 -2.03 -12.58
CA ILE A 134 6.32 -2.54 -11.77
C ILE A 134 6.82 -3.62 -10.80
N PHE A 135 7.52 -4.62 -11.30
CA PHE A 135 7.99 -5.73 -10.47
C PHE A 135 9.02 -5.26 -9.43
N VAL A 136 10.01 -4.47 -9.84
CA VAL A 136 11.07 -3.97 -8.94
C VAL A 136 10.50 -3.07 -7.85
N ALA A 137 9.60 -2.15 -8.20
CA ALA A 137 8.97 -1.25 -7.24
C ALA A 137 8.08 -2.00 -6.23
N LEU A 138 7.31 -2.98 -6.73
CA LEU A 138 6.47 -3.86 -5.91
C LEU A 138 7.32 -4.72 -4.95
N GLU A 139 8.43 -5.29 -5.44
CA GLU A 139 9.34 -6.07 -4.60
C GLU A 139 10.03 -5.21 -3.56
N CYS A 140 10.49 -4.00 -3.92
CA CYS A 140 11.07 -3.04 -2.98
C CYS A 140 10.11 -2.72 -1.83
N LEU A 141 8.85 -2.39 -2.14
CA LEU A 141 7.80 -2.19 -1.14
C LEU A 141 7.61 -3.44 -0.27
N SER A 142 7.61 -4.62 -0.87
CA SER A 142 7.32 -5.87 -0.17
C SER A 142 8.43 -6.37 0.74
N LEU A 143 9.69 -6.28 0.31
CA LEU A 143 10.84 -6.68 1.13
C LEU A 143 10.94 -5.81 2.38
N CYS A 144 10.75 -4.50 2.23
CA CYS A 144 10.70 -3.58 3.37
C CYS A 144 9.53 -3.91 4.31
N SER A 145 8.38 -4.27 3.75
CA SER A 145 7.20 -4.69 4.52
C SER A 145 7.45 -5.99 5.31
N TYR A 146 8.15 -6.97 4.73
CA TYR A 146 8.53 -8.21 5.41
C TYR A 146 9.48 -7.92 6.57
N LEU A 147 10.50 -7.08 6.34
CA LEU A 147 11.45 -6.70 7.40
C LEU A 147 10.78 -5.93 8.54
N LEU A 148 9.87 -5.00 8.23
CA LEU A 148 9.09 -4.29 9.23
C LEU A 148 8.20 -5.23 10.07
N SER A 149 7.60 -6.25 9.45
CA SER A 149 6.72 -7.21 10.16
C SER A 149 7.46 -7.95 11.30
N GLY A 150 8.78 -8.12 11.14
CA GLY A 150 9.70 -8.84 12.03
C GLY A 150 10.58 -7.92 12.87
N TYR A 151 10.20 -6.65 12.98
CA TYR A 151 11.02 -5.63 13.63
C TYR A 151 11.27 -5.96 15.11
N THR A 152 10.28 -6.53 15.80
CA THR A 152 10.39 -7.11 17.14
C THR A 152 11.12 -8.47 17.13
N LYS A 153 12.43 -8.48 16.86
CA LYS A 153 13.27 -9.69 16.68
C LYS A 153 13.19 -10.72 17.83
N LYS A 154 12.90 -10.26 19.06
CA LYS A 154 12.80 -11.10 20.27
C LYS A 154 11.42 -11.76 20.44
N ASP A 155 10.39 -11.28 19.75
CA ASP A 155 9.03 -11.83 19.87
C ASP A 155 8.82 -12.95 18.85
N VAL A 156 8.48 -14.14 19.36
CA VAL A 156 8.21 -15.31 18.53
C VAL A 156 6.99 -15.08 17.63
N ARG A 157 5.98 -14.32 18.09
CA ARG A 157 4.78 -14.03 17.29
C ARG A 157 5.10 -13.17 16.07
N SER A 158 5.97 -12.18 16.25
CA SER A 158 6.45 -11.33 15.16
C SER A 158 7.29 -12.12 14.17
N ASN A 159 8.18 -12.99 14.65
CA ASN A 159 8.98 -13.87 13.80
C ASN A 159 8.11 -14.85 12.99
N GLU A 160 7.07 -15.43 13.59
CA GLU A 160 6.11 -16.28 12.90
C GLU A 160 5.35 -15.51 11.81
N ALA A 161 4.86 -14.31 12.14
CA ALA A 161 4.20 -13.41 11.19
C ALA A 161 5.10 -13.09 10.00
N THR A 162 6.36 -12.73 10.23
CA THR A 162 7.32 -12.45 9.16
C THR A 162 7.59 -13.65 8.28
N MET A 163 7.77 -14.83 8.85
CA MET A 163 8.01 -16.04 8.08
C MET A 163 6.81 -16.37 7.19
N LYS A 164 5.59 -16.29 7.74
CA LYS A 164 4.35 -16.46 6.97
C LYS A 164 4.25 -15.42 5.85
N TYR A 165 4.51 -14.15 6.17
CA TYR A 165 4.38 -13.06 5.22
C TYR A 165 5.38 -13.19 4.07
N LEU A 166 6.65 -13.49 4.38
CA LEU A 166 7.71 -13.63 3.39
C LEU A 166 7.48 -14.83 2.48
N LEU A 167 7.11 -16.00 3.03
CA LEU A 167 6.88 -17.21 2.24
C LEU A 167 5.67 -17.05 1.30
N MET A 168 4.53 -16.60 1.83
CA MET A 168 3.33 -16.40 1.02
C MET A 168 3.52 -15.25 0.03
N GLY A 169 4.24 -14.19 0.45
CA GLY A 169 4.58 -13.05 -0.37
C GLY A 169 5.48 -13.41 -1.54
N GLY A 170 6.56 -14.14 -1.30
CA GLY A 170 7.45 -14.63 -2.37
C GLY A 170 6.77 -15.60 -3.33
N ALA A 171 5.86 -16.45 -2.84
CA ALA A 171 5.04 -17.30 -3.70
C ALA A 171 4.11 -16.45 -4.59
N SER A 172 3.43 -15.45 -4.01
CA SER A 172 2.53 -14.56 -4.76
C SER A 172 3.26 -13.76 -5.84
N SER A 173 4.47 -13.26 -5.55
CA SER A 173 5.23 -12.48 -6.51
C SER A 173 5.86 -13.35 -7.60
N SER A 174 6.24 -14.58 -7.28
CA SER A 174 6.65 -15.56 -8.30
C SER A 174 5.52 -15.84 -9.29
N ILE A 175 4.28 -16.00 -8.80
CA ILE A 175 3.09 -16.18 -9.65
C ILE A 175 2.82 -14.91 -10.47
N LEU A 176 2.94 -13.72 -9.87
CA LEU A 176 2.78 -12.45 -10.58
C LEU A 176 3.77 -12.33 -11.74
N VAL A 177 5.07 -12.59 -11.51
CA VAL A 177 6.11 -12.54 -12.55
C VAL A 177 5.85 -13.55 -13.64
N TYR A 178 5.35 -14.74 -13.30
CA TYR A 178 4.94 -15.72 -14.30
C TYR A 178 3.87 -15.14 -15.23
N GLY A 179 2.90 -14.40 -14.70
CA GLY A 179 1.91 -13.68 -15.51
C GLY A 179 2.48 -12.57 -16.38
N LEU A 180 3.37 -11.74 -15.83
CA LEU A 180 4.05 -10.70 -16.61
C LEU A 180 4.89 -11.31 -17.75
N SER A 181 5.51 -12.49 -17.52
CA SER A 181 6.29 -13.18 -18.56
C SER A 181 5.43 -13.70 -19.71
N TRP A 182 4.18 -14.13 -19.42
CA TRP A 182 3.21 -14.46 -20.47
C TRP A 182 2.83 -13.23 -21.28
N LEU A 183 2.57 -12.08 -20.65
CA LEU A 183 2.26 -10.84 -21.37
C LEU A 183 3.41 -10.43 -22.30
N TYR A 184 4.65 -10.47 -21.80
CA TYR A 184 5.86 -10.21 -22.58
C TYR A 184 5.99 -11.14 -23.79
N GLY A 185 5.74 -12.45 -23.60
CA GLY A 185 5.81 -13.42 -24.69
C GLY A 185 4.71 -13.24 -25.75
N LEU A 186 3.49 -12.91 -25.33
CA LEU A 186 2.34 -12.75 -26.22
C LEU A 186 2.35 -11.42 -26.98
N SER A 187 2.93 -10.37 -26.40
CA SER A 187 3.09 -9.06 -27.05
C SER A 187 4.13 -9.04 -28.16
N GLY A 188 5.01 -10.05 -28.21
CA GLY A 188 6.13 -10.11 -29.17
C GLY A 188 7.46 -9.60 -28.60
N GLY A 189 7.55 -9.40 -27.28
CA GLY A 189 8.75 -8.94 -26.59
C GLY A 189 8.69 -7.50 -26.09
N GLU A 190 7.49 -6.90 -26.04
CA GLU A 190 7.29 -5.54 -25.53
C GLU A 190 7.17 -5.54 -23.99
N ILE A 191 7.69 -4.48 -23.36
CA ILE A 191 7.78 -4.34 -21.90
C ILE A 191 6.91 -3.19 -21.39
N GLU A 192 6.66 -2.17 -22.21
CA GLU A 192 5.79 -1.04 -21.84
C GLU A 192 4.32 -1.45 -21.90
N LEU A 193 3.51 -1.00 -20.94
CA LEU A 193 2.10 -1.41 -20.82
C LEU A 193 1.28 -1.11 -22.08
N GLN A 194 1.48 0.07 -22.67
CA GLN A 194 0.76 0.49 -23.89
C GLN A 194 1.24 -0.29 -25.12
N GLU A 195 2.54 -0.56 -25.22
CA GLU A 195 3.11 -1.36 -26.31
C GLU A 195 2.70 -2.82 -26.20
N ILE A 196 2.56 -3.37 -24.98
CA ILE A 196 2.02 -4.71 -24.74
C ILE A 196 0.58 -4.80 -25.25
N ALA A 197 -0.28 -3.82 -24.92
CA ALA A 197 -1.65 -3.78 -25.41
C ALA A 197 -1.70 -3.75 -26.95
N ASN A 198 -0.87 -2.91 -27.58
CA ASN A 198 -0.74 -2.83 -29.04
C ASN A 198 -0.18 -4.13 -29.65
N GLY A 199 0.82 -4.74 -29.01
CA GLY A 199 1.43 -5.99 -29.41
C GLY A 199 0.42 -7.14 -29.41
N LEU A 200 -0.42 -7.24 -28.37
CA LEU A 200 -1.50 -8.24 -28.27
C LEU A 200 -2.54 -8.09 -29.40
N ILE A 201 -2.84 -6.86 -29.83
CA ILE A 201 -3.71 -6.59 -30.99
C ILE A 201 -3.02 -7.03 -32.27
N ASN A 202 -1.77 -6.62 -32.47
CA ASN A 202 -1.01 -6.87 -33.69
C ASN A 202 -0.74 -8.36 -33.92
N THR A 203 -0.43 -9.11 -32.86
CA THR A 203 -0.23 -10.56 -32.92
C THR A 203 -1.54 -11.35 -32.95
N GLN A 204 -2.69 -10.67 -32.79
CA GLN A 204 -4.02 -11.29 -32.66
C GLN A 204 -4.12 -12.30 -31.51
N MET A 205 -3.28 -12.15 -30.48
CA MET A 205 -3.20 -13.06 -29.33
C MET A 205 -4.10 -12.66 -28.16
N TYR A 206 -4.88 -11.58 -28.30
CA TYR A 206 -5.77 -11.07 -27.25
C TYR A 206 -6.85 -12.07 -26.78
N ASN A 207 -7.24 -13.04 -27.62
CA ASN A 207 -8.17 -14.13 -27.27
C ASN A 207 -7.47 -15.50 -27.08
N SER A 208 -6.13 -15.51 -27.03
CA SER A 208 -5.38 -16.75 -26.84
C SER A 208 -5.57 -17.30 -25.42
N PRO A 209 -5.50 -18.62 -25.18
CA PRO A 209 -5.55 -19.16 -23.83
C PRO A 209 -4.40 -18.66 -22.93
N GLY A 210 -3.32 -18.14 -23.52
CA GLY A 210 -2.21 -17.54 -22.77
C GLY A 210 -2.61 -16.26 -22.02
N ILE A 211 -3.55 -15.46 -22.55
CA ILE A 211 -4.01 -14.23 -21.88
C ILE A 211 -4.75 -14.56 -20.59
N TRP A 212 -5.50 -15.67 -20.56
CA TRP A 212 -6.18 -16.15 -19.37
C TRP A 212 -5.20 -16.57 -18.28
N ILE A 213 -4.11 -17.23 -18.67
CA ILE A 213 -3.03 -17.59 -17.74
C ILE A 213 -2.40 -16.32 -17.16
N ALA A 214 -2.13 -15.31 -17.99
CA ALA A 214 -1.61 -14.02 -17.55
C ALA A 214 -2.60 -13.31 -16.60
N LEU A 215 -3.88 -13.24 -16.95
CA LEU A 215 -4.93 -12.63 -16.14
C LEU A 215 -5.05 -13.29 -14.77
N ILE A 216 -5.14 -14.62 -14.71
CA ILE A 216 -5.28 -15.36 -13.46
C ILE A 216 -4.04 -15.20 -12.58
N SER A 217 -2.83 -15.29 -13.15
CA SER A 217 -1.60 -15.17 -12.38
C SER A 217 -1.35 -13.75 -11.86
N ILE A 218 -1.66 -12.72 -12.66
CA ILE A 218 -1.57 -11.32 -12.23
C ILE A 218 -2.64 -11.01 -11.17
N THR A 219 -3.89 -11.47 -11.34
CA THR A 219 -4.94 -11.29 -10.33
C THR A 219 -4.60 -11.97 -9.01
N VAL A 220 -3.93 -13.14 -9.02
CA VAL A 220 -3.40 -13.78 -7.80
C VAL A 220 -2.38 -12.89 -7.10
N GLY A 221 -1.40 -12.37 -7.85
CA GLY A 221 -0.34 -11.53 -7.29
C GLY A 221 -0.86 -10.20 -6.72
N ILE A 222 -1.69 -9.50 -7.48
CA ILE A 222 -2.33 -8.24 -7.05
C ILE A 222 -3.31 -8.52 -5.91
N GLY A 223 -4.09 -9.60 -6.00
CA GLY A 223 -5.05 -10.01 -4.97
C GLY A 223 -4.39 -10.34 -3.64
N PHE A 224 -3.19 -10.94 -3.65
CA PHE A 224 -2.40 -11.12 -2.43
C PHE A 224 -2.02 -9.78 -1.79
N LYS A 225 -1.49 -8.82 -2.57
CA LYS A 225 -1.13 -7.48 -2.04
C LYS A 225 -2.34 -6.71 -1.52
N LEU A 226 -3.47 -6.84 -2.21
CA LEU A 226 -4.75 -6.24 -1.81
C LEU A 226 -5.45 -6.97 -0.66
N SER A 227 -5.00 -8.17 -0.26
CA SER A 227 -5.66 -8.99 0.76
C SER A 227 -7.04 -9.52 0.35
N LEU A 228 -7.25 -9.80 -0.93
CA LEU A 228 -8.53 -10.31 -1.45
C LEU A 228 -8.74 -11.77 -1.07
N VAL A 229 -9.98 -12.20 -0.91
CA VAL A 229 -10.32 -13.62 -0.88
C VAL A 229 -10.16 -14.19 -2.29
N PRO A 230 -9.47 -15.33 -2.51
CA PRO A 230 -8.98 -16.31 -1.53
C PRO A 230 -7.49 -16.19 -1.17
N PHE A 231 -6.84 -15.04 -1.38
CA PHE A 231 -5.40 -14.81 -1.16
C PHE A 231 -5.08 -14.04 0.14
N HIS A 232 -6.02 -13.97 1.07
CA HIS A 232 -5.98 -13.14 2.28
C HIS A 232 -5.35 -13.83 3.51
N GLN A 233 -4.94 -15.11 3.42
CA GLN A 233 -4.57 -15.93 4.58
C GLN A 233 -3.43 -15.35 5.41
N TRP A 234 -2.55 -14.56 4.78
CA TRP A 234 -1.43 -13.91 5.47
C TRP A 234 -1.89 -12.80 6.42
N THR A 235 -2.99 -12.12 6.13
CA THR A 235 -3.29 -10.81 6.72
C THR A 235 -3.68 -10.88 8.19
N PRO A 236 -4.54 -11.83 8.66
CA PRO A 236 -4.95 -11.85 10.06
C PRO A 236 -3.77 -12.20 10.97
N ASP A 237 -2.94 -13.14 10.54
CA ASP A 237 -1.78 -13.61 11.32
C ASP A 237 -0.66 -12.56 11.35
N VAL A 238 -0.41 -11.87 10.22
CA VAL A 238 0.58 -10.79 10.17
C VAL A 238 0.11 -9.57 10.97
N TYR A 239 -1.17 -9.21 10.89
CA TYR A 239 -1.71 -8.08 11.65
C TYR A 239 -1.70 -8.32 13.15
N GLU A 240 -1.92 -9.57 13.58
CA GLU A 240 -1.88 -9.91 15.00
C GLU A 240 -0.45 -10.03 15.54
N GLY A 241 0.46 -10.62 14.76
CA GLY A 241 1.84 -10.89 15.21
C GLY A 241 2.80 -9.71 15.08
N SER A 242 2.56 -8.79 14.14
CA SER A 242 3.48 -7.66 13.91
C SER A 242 3.24 -6.48 14.86
N PRO A 243 4.26 -5.61 15.06
CA PRO A 243 4.12 -4.37 15.82
C PRO A 243 2.98 -3.49 15.31
N THR A 244 2.24 -2.86 16.22
CA THR A 244 1.04 -2.08 15.86
C THR A 244 1.28 -0.94 14.87
N PRO A 245 2.39 -0.17 14.93
CA PRO A 245 2.63 0.88 13.94
C PRO A 245 2.95 0.31 12.56
N VAL A 246 3.58 -0.88 12.50
CA VAL A 246 3.85 -1.58 11.25
C VAL A 246 2.56 -2.03 10.60
N VAL A 247 1.63 -2.58 11.39
CA VAL A 247 0.33 -3.03 10.88
C VAL A 247 -0.48 -1.83 10.37
N ALA A 248 -0.43 -0.69 11.07
CA ALA A 248 -1.04 0.56 10.60
C ALA A 248 -0.50 0.96 9.22
N PHE A 249 0.83 0.98 9.07
CA PHE A 249 1.51 1.28 7.81
C PHE A 249 1.11 0.30 6.68
N LEU A 250 1.22 -1.01 6.94
CA LEU A 250 0.92 -2.06 5.96
C LEU A 250 -0.54 -2.03 5.53
N SER A 251 -1.46 -1.78 6.46
CA SER A 251 -2.89 -1.83 6.20
C SER A 251 -3.40 -0.78 5.22
N VAL A 252 -2.60 0.27 4.99
CA VAL A 252 -2.98 1.38 4.14
C VAL A 252 -2.05 1.52 2.94
N ILE A 253 -0.74 1.66 3.13
CA ILE A 253 0.20 1.97 2.03
C ILE A 253 0.26 0.86 0.99
N SER A 254 0.34 -0.40 1.45
CA SER A 254 0.38 -1.54 0.53
C SER A 254 -0.89 -1.63 -0.30
N LYS A 255 -2.05 -1.32 0.28
CA LYS A 255 -3.35 -1.34 -0.41
C LYS A 255 -3.49 -0.19 -1.39
N VAL A 256 -3.06 1.01 -1.03
CA VAL A 256 -3.07 2.20 -1.91
C VAL A 256 -2.18 1.98 -3.13
N ALA A 257 -0.96 1.48 -2.91
CA ALA A 257 -0.04 1.17 -4.01
C ALA A 257 -0.58 0.05 -4.91
N ALA A 258 -1.12 -1.02 -4.32
CA ALA A 258 -1.67 -2.14 -5.08
C ALA A 258 -2.97 -1.81 -5.81
N SER A 259 -3.82 -0.91 -5.31
CA SER A 259 -5.01 -0.45 -6.04
C SER A 259 -4.63 0.39 -7.25
N ALA A 260 -3.60 1.25 -7.14
CA ALA A 260 -3.07 2.00 -8.27
C ALA A 260 -2.50 1.08 -9.36
N LEU A 261 -1.80 0.02 -8.95
CA LEU A 261 -1.30 -0.99 -9.87
C LEU A 261 -2.45 -1.76 -10.54
N ALA A 262 -3.45 -2.15 -9.76
CA ALA A 262 -4.60 -2.90 -10.26
C ALA A 262 -5.33 -2.14 -11.36
N THR A 263 -5.70 -0.88 -11.11
CA THR A 263 -6.39 -0.06 -12.12
C THR A 263 -5.56 0.05 -13.40
N ARG A 264 -4.26 0.36 -13.30
CA ARG A 264 -3.40 0.53 -14.48
C ARG A 264 -3.29 -0.75 -15.31
N ILE A 265 -3.05 -1.90 -14.66
CA ILE A 265 -2.89 -3.16 -15.38
C ILE A 265 -4.20 -3.60 -16.03
N PHE A 266 -5.32 -3.58 -15.30
CA PHE A 266 -6.60 -4.05 -15.84
C PHE A 266 -7.12 -3.12 -16.94
N ASP A 267 -7.02 -1.81 -16.75
CA ASP A 267 -7.53 -0.83 -17.70
C ASP A 267 -6.66 -0.73 -18.96
N ILE A 268 -5.33 -0.82 -18.86
CA ILE A 268 -4.45 -0.67 -20.03
C ILE A 268 -4.30 -1.99 -20.79
N ILE A 269 -3.98 -3.09 -20.10
CA ILE A 269 -3.63 -4.37 -20.76
C ILE A 269 -4.87 -5.16 -21.13
N PHE A 270 -5.84 -5.24 -20.22
CA PHE A 270 -7.02 -6.10 -20.36
C PHE A 270 -8.25 -5.34 -20.89
N TYR A 271 -8.06 -4.15 -21.45
CA TYR A 271 -9.11 -3.36 -22.09
C TYR A 271 -9.90 -4.13 -23.15
N LEU A 272 -9.26 -5.06 -23.87
CA LEU A 272 -9.91 -5.82 -24.94
C LEU A 272 -10.74 -7.01 -24.43
N SER A 273 -10.50 -7.44 -23.19
CA SER A 273 -11.13 -8.61 -22.56
C SER A 273 -11.99 -8.19 -21.36
N LEU A 274 -12.74 -7.08 -21.49
CA LEU A 274 -13.51 -6.45 -20.40
C LEU A 274 -14.33 -7.46 -19.61
N ASN A 275 -15.18 -8.24 -20.28
CA ASN A 275 -16.10 -9.16 -19.61
C ASN A 275 -15.40 -10.18 -18.70
N GLU A 276 -14.18 -10.61 -19.06
CA GLU A 276 -13.48 -11.67 -18.33
C GLU A 276 -12.87 -11.15 -17.03
N TRP A 277 -12.17 -10.00 -17.08
CA TRP A 277 -11.53 -9.45 -15.88
C TRP A 277 -12.56 -8.80 -14.93
N HIS A 278 -13.61 -8.15 -15.45
CA HIS A 278 -14.71 -7.65 -14.61
C HIS A 278 -15.32 -8.80 -13.80
N PHE A 279 -15.66 -9.92 -14.46
CA PHE A 279 -16.25 -11.07 -13.79
C PHE A 279 -15.34 -11.66 -12.71
N VAL A 280 -14.03 -11.76 -12.96
CA VAL A 280 -13.07 -12.24 -11.96
C VAL A 280 -13.02 -11.29 -10.76
N LEU A 281 -12.90 -9.98 -10.98
CA LEU A 281 -12.84 -8.99 -9.90
C LEU A 281 -14.16 -8.90 -9.12
N GLU A 282 -15.31 -9.04 -9.77
CA GLU A 282 -16.63 -9.09 -9.13
C GLU A 282 -16.73 -10.24 -8.13
N ILE A 283 -16.33 -11.45 -8.55
CA ILE A 283 -16.31 -12.61 -7.66
C ILE A 283 -15.39 -12.36 -6.45
N LEU A 284 -14.19 -11.83 -6.69
CA LEU A 284 -13.23 -11.53 -5.62
C LEU A 284 -13.77 -10.45 -4.67
N ALA A 285 -14.43 -9.41 -5.19
CA ALA A 285 -15.03 -8.34 -4.41
C ALA A 285 -16.17 -8.87 -3.53
N ILE A 286 -17.10 -9.64 -4.10
CA ILE A 286 -18.22 -10.25 -3.37
C ILE A 286 -17.71 -11.17 -2.27
N LEU A 287 -16.76 -12.06 -2.60
CA LEU A 287 -16.19 -12.98 -1.61
C LEU A 287 -15.48 -12.24 -0.48
N SER A 288 -14.74 -11.17 -0.79
CA SER A 288 -14.01 -10.37 0.20
C SER A 288 -14.96 -9.61 1.13
N MET A 289 -16.01 -8.98 0.59
CA MET A 289 -17.04 -8.30 1.39
C MET A 289 -17.77 -9.27 2.32
N VAL A 290 -18.16 -10.45 1.80
CA VAL A 290 -18.90 -11.45 2.58
C VAL A 290 -17.99 -12.03 3.67
N LEU A 291 -16.88 -12.66 3.30
CA LEU A 291 -16.04 -13.38 4.26
C LEU A 291 -15.32 -12.45 5.23
N GLY A 292 -14.87 -11.28 4.77
CA GLY A 292 -14.26 -10.26 5.63
C GLY A 292 -15.20 -9.86 6.77
N ASN A 293 -16.45 -9.53 6.43
CA ASN A 293 -17.42 -9.09 7.43
C ASN A 293 -17.91 -10.23 8.33
N PHE A 294 -18.19 -11.43 7.79
CA PHE A 294 -18.66 -12.56 8.60
C PHE A 294 -17.60 -13.05 9.59
N ILE A 295 -16.34 -13.17 9.16
CA ILE A 295 -15.28 -13.66 10.03
C ILE A 295 -14.85 -12.60 11.06
N ALA A 296 -14.97 -11.30 10.73
CA ALA A 296 -14.70 -10.22 11.69
C ALA A 296 -15.58 -10.33 12.95
N LEU A 297 -16.84 -10.77 12.82
CA LEU A 297 -17.78 -10.92 13.95
C LEU A 297 -17.32 -11.92 15.01
N THR A 298 -16.54 -12.92 14.64
CA THR A 298 -16.08 -13.97 15.56
C THR A 298 -14.74 -13.66 16.21
N GLN A 299 -14.09 -12.55 15.84
CA GLN A 299 -12.75 -12.23 16.34
C GLN A 299 -12.78 -11.72 17.77
N THR A 300 -11.76 -12.09 18.55
CA THR A 300 -11.57 -11.65 19.95
C THR A 300 -10.43 -10.64 20.09
N SER A 301 -9.49 -10.64 19.16
CA SER A 301 -8.35 -9.73 19.08
C SER A 301 -8.70 -8.52 18.23
N MET A 302 -8.38 -7.32 18.72
CA MET A 302 -8.70 -6.07 18.03
C MET A 302 -7.96 -5.95 16.69
N LYS A 303 -6.69 -6.34 16.65
CA LYS A 303 -5.90 -6.33 15.40
C LYS A 303 -6.44 -7.33 14.38
N ARG A 304 -6.80 -8.52 14.83
CA ARG A 304 -7.33 -9.58 13.97
C ARG A 304 -8.70 -9.20 13.40
N MET A 305 -9.55 -8.59 14.23
CA MET A 305 -10.83 -7.99 13.78
C MET A 305 -10.60 -6.94 12.69
N LEU A 306 -9.62 -6.03 12.88
CA LEU A 306 -9.28 -5.02 11.87
C LEU A 306 -8.63 -5.58 10.60
N ALA A 307 -7.93 -6.72 10.69
CA ALA A 307 -7.44 -7.41 9.51
C ALA A 307 -8.61 -7.87 8.62
N TYR A 308 -9.61 -8.50 9.22
CA TYR A 308 -10.82 -8.93 8.52
C TYR A 308 -11.71 -7.77 8.07
N SER A 309 -11.82 -6.69 8.85
CA SER A 309 -12.47 -5.48 8.37
C SER A 309 -11.72 -4.94 7.15
N GLY A 310 -10.38 -4.91 7.18
CA GLY A 310 -9.55 -4.52 6.04
C GLY A 310 -9.75 -5.39 4.78
N ILE A 311 -10.04 -6.68 4.93
CA ILE A 311 -10.40 -7.60 3.83
C ILE A 311 -11.78 -7.25 3.26
N GLY A 312 -12.76 -6.95 4.12
CA GLY A 312 -14.08 -6.49 3.66
C GLY A 312 -14.00 -5.14 2.93
N GLN A 313 -13.22 -4.21 3.49
CA GLN A 313 -13.07 -2.85 3.01
C GLN A 313 -12.47 -2.74 1.61
N ILE A 314 -11.51 -3.61 1.28
CA ILE A 314 -10.95 -3.64 -0.09
C ILE A 314 -11.97 -4.15 -1.12
N GLY A 315 -12.95 -4.95 -0.69
CA GLY A 315 -14.08 -5.34 -1.54
C GLY A 315 -14.89 -4.13 -2.02
N TYR A 316 -15.10 -3.12 -1.17
CA TYR A 316 -15.77 -1.88 -1.58
C TYR A 316 -14.92 -1.04 -2.55
N ILE A 317 -13.60 -0.96 -2.31
CA ILE A 317 -12.65 -0.27 -3.20
C ILE A 317 -12.65 -0.90 -4.60
N LEU A 318 -12.72 -2.23 -4.69
CA LEU A 318 -12.80 -2.94 -5.96
C LEU A 318 -14.03 -2.58 -6.80
N ILE A 319 -15.17 -2.21 -6.18
CA ILE A 319 -16.37 -1.82 -6.92
C ILE A 319 -16.06 -0.63 -7.84
N GLY A 320 -15.29 0.36 -7.35
CA GLY A 320 -14.88 1.51 -8.15
C GLY A 320 -13.88 1.14 -9.27
N ILE A 321 -13.06 0.10 -9.08
CA ILE A 321 -12.16 -0.42 -10.12
C ILE A 321 -12.97 -1.16 -11.20
N ILE A 322 -13.96 -1.96 -10.79
CA ILE A 322 -14.82 -2.74 -11.69
C ILE A 322 -15.69 -1.82 -12.54
N ASP A 323 -16.20 -0.71 -12.00
CA ASP A 323 -17.00 0.24 -12.80
C ASP A 323 -16.21 0.82 -13.98
N GLY A 324 -14.89 1.03 -13.81
CA GLY A 324 -13.99 1.45 -14.88
C GLY A 324 -14.24 2.84 -15.46
N ASP A 325 -15.30 3.54 -15.04
CA ASP A 325 -15.59 4.90 -15.47
C ASP A 325 -14.67 5.89 -14.75
N SER A 326 -13.92 6.65 -15.55
CA SER A 326 -13.02 7.70 -15.08
C SER A 326 -13.70 8.75 -14.21
N ASN A 327 -14.98 9.08 -14.48
CA ASN A 327 -15.67 10.16 -13.80
C ASN A 327 -16.32 9.73 -12.48
N ASN A 328 -16.80 8.48 -12.40
CA ASN A 328 -17.57 7.98 -11.28
C ASN A 328 -16.84 6.86 -10.54
N GLY A 329 -16.56 5.75 -11.21
CA GLY A 329 -15.87 4.59 -10.65
C GLY A 329 -14.55 4.92 -9.98
N TYR A 330 -13.57 5.43 -10.74
CA TYR A 330 -12.25 5.75 -10.19
C TYR A 330 -12.30 6.88 -9.15
N ALA A 331 -13.17 7.88 -9.32
CA ALA A 331 -13.36 8.94 -8.34
C ALA A 331 -13.90 8.39 -7.00
N SER A 332 -14.87 7.47 -7.04
CA SER A 332 -15.41 6.80 -5.85
C SER A 332 -14.34 5.95 -5.14
N MET A 333 -13.51 5.24 -5.90
CA MET A 333 -12.39 4.47 -5.34
C MET A 333 -11.39 5.38 -4.62
N ILE A 334 -10.97 6.48 -5.25
CA ILE A 334 -9.98 7.41 -4.69
C ILE A 334 -10.52 8.09 -3.43
N THR A 335 -11.78 8.54 -3.46
CA THR A 335 -12.42 9.19 -2.31
C THR A 335 -12.59 8.22 -1.14
N TYR A 336 -13.04 7.00 -1.40
CA TYR A 336 -13.14 5.97 -0.37
C TYR A 336 -11.78 5.61 0.23
N MET A 337 -10.74 5.53 -0.61
CA MET A 337 -9.37 5.30 -0.16
C MET A 337 -8.88 6.42 0.75
N LEU A 338 -9.12 7.68 0.40
CA LEU A 338 -8.78 8.82 1.24
C LEU A 338 -9.42 8.69 2.63
N PHE A 339 -10.72 8.40 2.69
CA PHE A 339 -11.40 8.21 3.97
C PHE A 339 -10.88 6.97 4.71
N TYR A 340 -10.62 5.87 4.02
CA TYR A 340 -10.05 4.66 4.60
C TYR A 340 -8.71 4.92 5.27
N ILE A 341 -7.83 5.75 4.69
CA ILE A 341 -6.56 6.15 5.32
C ILE A 341 -6.81 6.75 6.70
N PHE A 342 -7.68 7.76 6.80
CA PHE A 342 -7.95 8.45 8.06
C PHE A 342 -8.66 7.55 9.08
N MET A 343 -9.67 6.81 8.64
CA MET A 343 -10.43 5.91 9.50
C MET A 343 -9.54 4.80 10.09
N ASN A 344 -8.71 4.19 9.24
CA ASN A 344 -7.89 3.06 9.63
C ASN A 344 -6.69 3.49 10.48
N LEU A 345 -5.93 4.52 10.06
CA LEU A 345 -4.82 5.06 10.85
C LEU A 345 -5.30 5.65 12.17
N GLY A 346 -6.45 6.33 12.20
CA GLY A 346 -7.06 6.83 13.44
C GLY A 346 -7.44 5.71 14.41
N THR A 347 -7.96 4.59 13.90
CA THR A 347 -8.26 3.41 14.71
C THR A 347 -6.98 2.78 15.25
N PHE A 348 -5.96 2.58 14.41
CA PHE A 348 -4.67 2.04 14.85
C PHE A 348 -3.95 2.96 15.84
N ALA A 349 -4.09 4.28 15.73
CA ALA A 349 -3.59 5.23 16.72
C ALA A 349 -4.15 4.95 18.12
N CYS A 350 -5.46 4.75 18.20
CA CYS A 350 -6.12 4.43 19.45
C CYS A 350 -5.66 3.08 20.01
N ILE A 351 -5.44 2.08 19.14
CA ILE A 351 -4.95 0.76 19.53
C ILE A 351 -3.50 0.83 20.02
N VAL A 352 -2.63 1.60 19.36
CA VAL A 352 -1.25 1.83 19.81
C VAL A 352 -1.26 2.43 21.22
N LEU A 353 -2.02 3.50 21.44
CA LEU A 353 -2.12 4.16 22.75
C LEU A 353 -2.68 3.24 23.84
N PHE A 354 -3.70 2.45 23.53
CA PHE A 354 -4.28 1.50 24.46
C PHE A 354 -3.30 0.36 24.78
N GLY A 355 -2.63 -0.18 23.76
CA GLY A 355 -1.64 -1.25 23.88
C GLY A 355 -0.42 -0.82 24.70
N LEU A 356 0.06 0.41 24.55
CA LEU A 356 1.18 0.93 25.36
C LEU A 356 0.83 1.07 26.85
N ARG A 357 -0.44 1.31 27.19
CA ARG A 357 -0.89 1.47 28.58
C ARG A 357 -1.25 0.15 29.26
N THR A 358 -1.79 -0.81 28.51
CA THR A 358 -2.37 -2.05 29.06
C THR A 358 -1.57 -3.30 28.74
N GLY A 359 -0.79 -3.29 27.65
CA GLY A 359 -0.08 -4.45 27.13
C GLY A 359 -0.97 -5.50 26.47
N THR A 360 -2.26 -5.20 26.24
CA THR A 360 -3.25 -6.16 25.72
C THR A 360 -3.94 -5.64 24.46
N ASP A 361 -4.26 -6.56 23.55
CA ASP A 361 -4.98 -6.26 22.30
C ASP A 361 -6.37 -6.92 22.25
N ASN A 362 -6.85 -7.53 23.34
CA ASN A 362 -8.15 -8.20 23.35
C ASN A 362 -9.29 -7.19 23.42
N ILE A 363 -10.36 -7.47 22.68
CA ILE A 363 -11.56 -6.60 22.64
C ILE A 363 -12.22 -6.47 24.02
N ARG A 364 -12.19 -7.53 24.84
CA ARG A 364 -12.80 -7.53 26.18
C ARG A 364 -12.14 -6.54 27.13
N ASP A 365 -10.85 -6.26 26.95
CA ASP A 365 -10.08 -5.42 27.85
C ASP A 365 -10.39 -3.92 27.66
N TYR A 366 -11.10 -3.56 26.58
CA TYR A 366 -11.63 -2.21 26.35
C TYR A 366 -12.87 -1.89 27.21
N ALA A 367 -13.41 -2.87 27.96
CA ALA A 367 -14.59 -2.65 28.79
C ALA A 367 -14.34 -1.59 29.88
N GLY A 368 -15.17 -0.55 29.91
CA GLY A 368 -15.06 0.55 30.88
C GLY A 368 -14.06 1.64 30.50
N LEU A 369 -13.45 1.59 29.32
CA LEU A 369 -12.48 2.56 28.82
C LEU A 369 -12.98 4.02 28.91
N TYR A 370 -14.27 4.26 28.61
CA TYR A 370 -14.88 5.60 28.69
C TYR A 370 -14.73 6.28 30.06
N LYS A 371 -14.68 5.51 31.16
CA LYS A 371 -14.53 6.06 32.51
C LYS A 371 -13.09 6.45 32.84
N LYS A 372 -12.11 5.82 32.18
CA LYS A 372 -10.67 6.01 32.43
C LYS A 372 -10.08 7.05 31.47
N ASP A 373 -10.33 6.85 30.17
CA ASP A 373 -9.81 7.66 29.08
C ASP A 373 -10.94 8.02 28.11
N PRO A 374 -11.78 9.03 28.44
CA PRO A 374 -12.94 9.37 27.63
C PRO A 374 -12.56 9.84 26.21
N PHE A 375 -11.41 10.50 26.06
CA PHE A 375 -10.92 10.94 24.74
C PHE A 375 -10.56 9.77 23.83
N LEU A 376 -9.83 8.77 24.35
CA LEU A 376 -9.44 7.58 23.57
C LEU A 376 -10.67 6.75 23.21
N ALA A 377 -11.60 6.57 24.16
CA ALA A 377 -12.87 5.91 23.89
C ALA A 377 -13.66 6.63 22.79
N PHE A 378 -13.78 7.95 22.88
CA PHE A 378 -14.52 8.74 21.89
C PHE A 378 -13.87 8.68 20.50
N SER A 379 -12.55 8.89 20.39
CA SER A 379 -11.85 8.81 19.11
C SER A 379 -11.95 7.43 18.48
N LEU A 380 -11.79 6.37 19.27
CA LEU A 380 -11.93 4.99 18.80
C LEU A 380 -13.36 4.73 18.30
N THR A 381 -14.39 5.16 19.04
CA THR A 381 -15.78 5.01 18.60
C THR A 381 -16.05 5.76 17.30
N LEU A 382 -15.57 6.99 17.15
CA LEU A 382 -15.76 7.77 15.93
C LEU A 382 -15.13 7.07 14.72
N CYS A 383 -13.89 6.57 14.86
CA CYS A 383 -13.21 5.87 13.77
C CYS A 383 -13.91 4.55 13.41
N LEU A 384 -14.33 3.75 14.40
CA LEU A 384 -15.02 2.48 14.16
C LEU A 384 -16.42 2.65 13.58
N LEU A 385 -17.19 3.65 14.05
CA LEU A 385 -18.50 3.97 13.47
C LEU A 385 -18.35 4.48 12.04
N SER A 386 -17.28 5.20 11.74
CA SER A 386 -16.95 5.64 10.38
C SER A 386 -16.61 4.46 9.49
N LEU A 387 -15.78 3.51 9.96
CA LEU A 387 -15.51 2.25 9.25
C LEU A 387 -16.78 1.41 9.01
N GLY A 388 -17.76 1.52 9.91
CA GLY A 388 -19.07 0.89 9.77
C GLY A 388 -20.03 1.62 8.82
N GLY A 389 -19.67 2.79 8.29
CA GLY A 389 -20.51 3.55 7.36
C GLY A 389 -21.75 4.17 8.02
N ILE A 390 -21.63 4.69 9.26
CA ILE A 390 -22.77 5.29 9.97
C ILE A 390 -22.84 6.80 9.70
N PRO A 391 -23.98 7.37 9.24
CA PRO A 391 -24.13 8.80 9.06
C PRO A 391 -24.07 9.55 10.40
N PRO A 392 -23.42 10.73 10.50
CA PRO A 392 -22.89 11.60 9.43
C PRO A 392 -21.36 11.47 9.21
N LEU A 393 -20.78 10.29 9.41
CA LEU A 393 -19.32 10.10 9.34
C LEU A 393 -18.82 9.89 7.91
N ALA A 394 -17.51 10.13 7.70
CA ALA A 394 -16.90 10.12 6.37
C ALA A 394 -17.07 8.80 5.62
N GLY A 395 -17.03 7.65 6.30
CA GLY A 395 -17.19 6.36 5.62
C GLY A 395 -18.61 6.06 5.11
N PHE A 396 -19.61 6.87 5.46
CA PHE A 396 -20.97 6.77 4.89
C PHE A 396 -21.10 7.49 3.54
N PHE A 397 -20.35 8.59 3.37
CA PHE A 397 -20.37 9.43 2.16
C PHE A 397 -19.35 8.93 1.14
#